data_AF-A0A2K8SI79-F1
#
_entry.id   AF-A0A2K8SI79-F1
#
_cell.length_a   1.000
_cell.length_b   1.000
_cell.length_c   1.000
_cell.angle_alpha   90.00
_cell.angle_beta   90.00
_cell.angle_gamma   90.00
#
_symmetry.space_group_name_H-M   'P 1'
#
loop_
_entity.id
_entity.type
_entity.pdbx_description
1 polymer ?
#
loop_
_entity_poly.entity_id
_entity_poly.type
_entity_poly.pdbx_seq_one_letter_code
_entity_poly.pdbx_strand_id
1 'polypeptide(L)'
;MDSQKKIITITGYKGGVGKSTTAVHLATFFSELGKTVLVDGDQNRTALAWSKRGSFPFPAVDERQALKVIADAQFVVIDTPARPDSDDLKELEAV
;
A
#
# COMPACT_ATOMS: atom_id res chain seq x y z
N MET A 1 6.48 13.49 -20.76
CA MET A 1 5.12 12.98 -20.55
C MET A 1 4.88 13.05 -19.07
N ASP A 2 3.87 13.78 -18.65
CA ASP A 2 3.52 13.94 -17.24
C ASP A 2 2.98 12.59 -16.75
N SER A 3 3.82 11.79 -16.09
CA SER A 3 3.44 10.46 -15.64
C SER A 3 2.45 10.61 -14.49
N GLN A 4 1.16 10.43 -14.77
CA GLN A 4 0.11 10.46 -13.75
C GLN A 4 0.44 9.47 -12.62
N LYS A 5 0.56 9.99 -11.39
CA LYS A 5 0.70 9.17 -10.17
C LYS A 5 -0.50 8.25 -10.03
N LYS A 6 -0.26 6.96 -9.81
CA LYS A 6 -1.31 5.95 -9.63
C LYS A 6 -1.35 5.50 -8.16
N ILE A 7 -2.54 5.53 -7.57
CA ILE A 7 -2.80 5.06 -6.22
C ILE A 7 -3.67 3.81 -6.32
N ILE A 8 -3.23 2.72 -5.68
CA ILE A 8 -3.90 1.42 -5.69
C ILE A 8 -4.13 1.01 -4.25
N THR A 9 -5.40 0.94 -3.84
CA THR A 9 -5.79 0.53 -2.50
C THR A 9 -6.27 -0.91 -2.50
N ILE A 10 -5.71 -1.73 -1.62
CA ILE A 10 -6.14 -3.12 -1.41
C ILE A 10 -7.02 -3.13 -0.15
N THR A 11 -8.33 -3.20 -0.38
CA THR A 11 -9.34 -3.26 0.69
C THR A 11 -10.07 -4.60 0.68
N GLY A 12 -10.64 -4.97 1.83
CA GLY A 12 -11.41 -6.19 1.99
C GLY A 12 -11.88 -6.40 3.42
N TYR A 13 -13.15 -6.82 3.54
CA TYR A 13 -13.86 -6.86 4.82
C TYR A 13 -13.30 -7.89 5.83
N LYS A 14 -12.84 -9.05 5.35
CA LYS A 14 -12.40 -10.15 6.22
C LYS A 14 -10.88 -10.18 6.39
N GLY A 15 -10.42 -10.53 7.59
CA GLY A 15 -9.01 -10.86 7.83
C GLY A 15 -8.61 -12.17 7.17
N GLY A 16 -7.36 -12.27 6.69
CA GLY A 16 -6.85 -13.51 6.07
C GLY A 16 -7.27 -13.76 4.62
N VAL A 17 -7.89 -12.80 3.94
CA VAL A 17 -8.25 -12.92 2.51
C VAL A 17 -7.09 -12.60 1.54
N GLY A 18 -5.89 -12.36 2.07
CA GLY A 18 -4.69 -12.13 1.26
C GLY A 18 -4.38 -10.66 0.92
N LYS A 19 -5.00 -9.67 1.57
CA LYS A 19 -4.75 -8.22 1.29
C LYS A 19 -3.27 -7.83 1.28
N SER A 20 -2.57 -8.03 2.40
CA SER A 20 -1.14 -7.71 2.49
C SER A 20 -0.29 -8.50 1.50
N THR A 21 -0.65 -9.76 1.23
CA THR A 21 0.02 -10.58 0.21
C THR A 21 -0.13 -9.94 -1.17
N THR A 22 -1.34 -9.56 -1.55
CA THR A 22 -1.63 -8.89 -2.84
C THR A 22 -0.94 -7.54 -2.92
N ALA A 23 -0.99 -6.73 -1.85
CA ALA A 23 -0.35 -5.42 -1.80
C ALA A 23 1.16 -5.53 -2.06
N VAL A 24 1.85 -6.46 -1.40
CA VAL A 24 3.29 -6.69 -1.61
C VAL A 24 3.60 -7.12 -3.04
N HIS A 25 2.82 -8.05 -3.62
CA HIS A 25 3.08 -8.52 -4.98
C HIS A 25 2.79 -7.44 -6.04
N LEU A 26 1.73 -6.65 -5.86
CA LEU A 26 1.44 -5.52 -6.74
C LEU A 26 2.52 -4.44 -6.65
N ALA A 27 3.00 -4.12 -5.44
CA ALA A 27 4.09 -3.17 -5.28
C ALA A 27 5.40 -3.68 -5.92
N THR A 28 5.69 -4.99 -5.84
CA THR A 28 6.83 -5.60 -6.55
C THR A 28 6.67 -5.41 -8.05
N PHE A 29 5.51 -5.75 -8.61
CA PHE A 29 5.24 -5.58 -10.04
C PHE A 29 5.39 -4.11 -10.48
N PHE A 30 4.79 -3.16 -9.76
CA PHE A 30 4.90 -1.74 -10.11
C PHE A 30 6.32 -1.19 -9.95
N SER A 31 7.14 -1.75 -9.05
CA SER A 31 8.54 -1.34 -8.91
C SER A 31 9.38 -1.59 -10.17
N GLU A 32 8.98 -2.55 -11.01
CA GLU A 32 9.61 -2.80 -12.32
C GLU A 32 9.22 -1.73 -13.36
N LEU A 33 8.10 -1.04 -13.15
CA LEU A 33 7.57 -0.02 -14.06
C LEU A 33 7.92 1.41 -13.62
N GLY A 34 8.22 1.62 -12.33
CA GLY A 34 8.61 2.92 -11.81
C GLY A 34 8.72 2.99 -10.29
N LYS A 35 9.09 4.17 -9.79
CA LYS A 35 9.23 4.43 -8.35
C LYS A 35 7.95 4.07 -7.62
N THR A 36 8.02 3.10 -6.73
CA THR A 36 6.85 2.53 -6.04
C THR A 36 7.05 2.61 -4.54
N VAL A 37 5.96 2.83 -3.81
CA VAL A 37 5.93 2.74 -2.34
C VAL A 37 4.72 1.92 -1.91
N LEU A 38 4.91 1.11 -0.87
CA LEU A 38 3.82 0.46 -0.15
C LEU A 38 3.58 1.17 1.17
N VAL A 39 2.33 1.58 1.42
CA VAL A 39 1.86 2.16 2.68
C VAL A 39 1.08 1.08 3.43
N ASP A 40 1.61 0.66 4.58
CA ASP A 40 1.00 -0.35 5.45
C ASP A 40 0.15 0.35 6.52
N GLY A 41 -1.16 0.37 6.27
CA GLY A 41 -2.17 0.87 7.21
C GLY A 41 -2.82 -0.24 8.03
N ASP A 42 -2.49 -1.51 7.81
CA ASP A 42 -3.08 -2.60 8.60
C ASP A 42 -2.48 -2.61 10.02
N GLN A 43 -3.34 -2.75 11.03
CA GLN A 43 -2.94 -2.73 12.44
C GLN A 43 -1.91 -3.82 12.79
N ASN A 44 -1.91 -4.94 12.07
CA ASN A 44 -0.94 -6.03 12.24
C ASN A 44 0.43 -5.72 11.63
N ARG A 45 0.53 -4.69 10.78
CA ARG A 45 1.76 -4.22 10.13
C ARG A 45 2.53 -5.34 9.44
N THR A 46 1.80 -6.19 8.74
CA THR A 46 2.34 -7.44 8.16
C THR A 46 3.37 -7.12 7.08
N ALA A 47 3.09 -6.14 6.21
CA ALA A 47 3.99 -5.76 5.13
C ALA A 47 5.28 -5.11 5.65
N LEU A 48 5.17 -4.24 6.67
CA LEU A 48 6.33 -3.68 7.39
C LEU A 48 7.15 -4.76 8.11
N ALA A 49 6.51 -5.77 8.70
CA ALA A 49 7.22 -6.87 9.33
C ALA A 49 7.94 -7.75 8.31
N TRP A 50 7.36 -7.97 7.12
CA TRP A 50 8.03 -8.69 6.03
C TRP A 50 9.17 -7.87 5.40
N SER A 51 9.03 -6.55 5.24
CA SER A 51 10.08 -5.71 4.66
C SER A 51 11.37 -5.71 5.50
N LYS A 52 11.25 -5.86 6.83
CA LYS A 52 12.41 -5.99 7.74
C LYS A 52 13.10 -7.34 7.68
N ARG A 53 12.38 -8.39 7.26
CA ARG A 53 12.90 -9.77 7.19
C ARG A 53 13.50 -10.09 5.82
N GLY A 54 12.97 -9.48 4.76
CA GLY A 54 13.44 -9.66 3.40
C GLY A 54 14.03 -8.39 2.81
N SER A 55 14.16 -8.38 1.49
CA SER A 55 14.56 -7.21 0.70
C SER A 55 13.51 -6.95 -0.36
N PHE A 56 12.58 -6.04 -0.09
CA PHE A 56 11.64 -5.57 -1.11
C PHE A 56 12.36 -4.60 -2.07
N PRO A 57 11.98 -4.59 -3.37
CA PRO A 57 12.52 -3.63 -4.35
C PRO A 57 11.92 -2.22 -4.20
N PHE A 58 11.07 -2.00 -3.20
CA PHE A 58 10.41 -0.74 -2.88
C PHE A 58 10.40 -0.52 -1.36
N PRO A 59 10.31 0.75 -0.90
CA PRO A 59 10.06 1.05 0.50
C PRO A 59 8.64 0.63 0.92
N ALA A 60 8.54 -0.08 2.05
CA ALA A 60 7.30 -0.22 2.80
C ALA A 60 7.34 0.72 4.01
N VAL A 61 6.33 1.57 4.17
CA VAL A 61 6.27 2.61 5.19
C VAL A 61 4.96 2.55 5.97
N ASP A 62 4.95 3.12 7.17
CA ASP A 62 3.69 3.39 7.88
C ASP A 62 2.97 4.62 7.29
N GLU A 63 1.67 4.72 7.55
CA GLU A 63 0.81 5.84 7.13
C GLU A 63 1.34 7.23 7.50
N ARG A 64 2.04 7.39 8.64
CA ARG A 64 2.56 8.67 9.13
C ARG A 64 3.79 9.10 8.33
N GLN A 65 4.52 8.14 7.79
CA GLN A 65 5.68 8.37 6.94
C GLN A 65 5.31 8.52 5.46
N ALA A 66 4.11 8.10 5.07
CA ALA A 66 3.63 8.08 3.69
C ALA A 66 3.75 9.46 2.99
N LEU A 67 3.41 10.55 3.69
CA LEU A 67 3.48 11.92 3.14
C LEU A 67 4.89 12.31 2.64
N LYS A 68 5.95 11.77 3.24
CA LYS A 68 7.33 12.08 2.87
C LYS A 68 7.79 11.38 1.60
N VAL A 69 7.17 10.25 1.26
CA VAL A 69 7.65 9.33 0.21
C VAL A 69 6.70 9.26 -0.99
N ILE A 70 5.42 9.59 -0.80
CA ILE A 70 4.41 9.62 -1.87
C ILE A 70 4.72 10.69 -2.92
N ALA A 71 5.36 11.81 -2.54
CA ALA A 71 5.64 12.90 -3.47
C ALA A 71 6.44 12.42 -4.70
N ASP A 72 7.50 11.63 -4.45
CA ASP A 72 8.43 11.12 -5.46
C ASP A 72 8.01 9.77 -6.07
N ALA A 73 6.94 9.15 -5.58
CA ALA A 73 6.45 7.87 -6.07
C ALA A 73 5.58 8.05 -7.33
N GLN A 74 5.77 7.18 -8.30
CA GLN A 74 4.87 7.05 -9.46
C GLN A 74 3.70 6.12 -9.12
N PHE A 75 3.93 5.10 -8.29
CA PHE A 75 2.92 4.16 -7.83
C PHE A 75 2.87 4.13 -6.30
N VAL A 76 1.67 4.24 -5.75
CA VAL A 76 1.40 4.15 -4.31
C VAL A 76 0.47 2.98 -4.08
N VAL A 77 0.91 1.97 -3.35
CA VAL A 77 0.11 0.80 -2.99
C VAL A 77 -0.27 0.90 -1.52
N ILE A 78 -1.56 0.86 -1.20
CA ILE A 78 -2.07 1.01 0.17
C ILE A 78 -2.65 -0.32 0.64
N ASP A 79 -2.11 -0.88 1.71
CA ASP A 79 -2.67 -2.03 2.43
C ASP A 79 -3.52 -1.54 3.59
N THR A 80 -4.83 -1.83 3.58
CA THR A 80 -5.77 -1.33 4.59
C THR A 80 -6.10 -2.39 5.65
N PRO A 81 -6.55 -1.99 6.85
CA PRO A 81 -7.09 -2.91 7.85
C PRO A 81 -8.18 -3.85 7.32
N ALA A 82 -8.35 -5.00 7.99
CA ALA A 82 -9.60 -5.75 7.92
C ALA A 82 -10.73 -4.98 8.62
N ARG A 83 -11.97 -5.15 8.14
CA ARG A 83 -13.15 -4.43 8.64
C ARG A 83 -12.92 -2.90 8.71
N PRO A 84 -12.66 -2.24 7.57
CA PRO A 84 -12.75 -0.78 7.53
C PRO A 84 -14.11 -0.36 8.08
N ASP A 85 -14.16 0.70 8.90
CA ASP A 85 -15.45 1.23 9.33
C ASP A 85 -16.26 1.61 8.09
N SER A 86 -17.59 1.55 8.15
CA SER A 86 -18.44 1.79 6.97
C SER A 86 -18.24 3.16 6.33
N ASP A 87 -17.68 4.11 7.08
CA ASP A 87 -17.32 5.43 6.58
C ASP A 87 -15.90 5.45 5.95
N ASP A 88 -14.94 4.66 6.43
CA ASP A 88 -13.61 4.50 5.82
C ASP A 88 -13.73 4.01 4.36
N LEU A 89 -14.68 3.12 4.08
CA LEU A 89 -14.87 2.59 2.73
C LEU A 89 -15.38 3.67 1.76
N LYS A 90 -16.24 4.59 2.24
CA LYS A 90 -16.71 5.73 1.44
C LYS A 90 -15.61 6.76 1.19
N GLU A 91 -14.72 6.95 2.16
CA GLU A 91 -13.56 7.84 2.01
C GLU A 91 -12.58 7.32 0.95
N LEU A 92 -12.44 5.99 0.82
CA LEU A 92 -11.60 5.36 -0.20
C LEU A 92 -12.20 5.39 -1.61
N GLU A 93 -13.53 5.47 -1.75
CA GLU A 93 -14.22 5.61 -3.05
C GLU A 93 -14.05 7.02 -3.66
N ALA A 94 -13.70 8.02 -2.84
CA ALA A 94 -13.64 9.43 -3.23
C ALA A 94 -12.27 9.89 -3.78
N VAL A 95 -11.30 8.97 -3.92
CA VAL A 95 -9.91 9.26 -4.35
C VAL A 95 -9.68 8.90 -5.82
#